data_AF-A0AAW0J5I9-F1
#
_entry.id   AF-A0AAW0J5I9-F1
#
_cell.length_a   1.000
_cell.length_b   1.000
_cell.length_c   1.000
_cell.angle_alpha   90.00
_cell.angle_beta   90.00
_cell.angle_gamma   90.00
#
_symmetry.space_group_name_H-M   'P 1'
#
loop_
_entity.id
_entity.type
_entity.pdbx_description
1 polymer ?
#
loop_
_entity_poly.entity_id
_entity_poly.type
_entity_poly.pdbx_seq_one_letter_code
_entity_poly.pdbx_strand_id
1 'polypeptide(L)'
;SDERLEFLSDEDAINQLEHLFNQIGPTPILLILDDVWPGSESLIEKFKFDIPDYKIMVTSRTAFPRFNSKYNLEPLDHEDAMSLFRHHSAYLQDESSYIPDEYIEKVLFYCVKLCYSTMLDTCSPNREGLYSTDQVVSRQIETWDY
;
A
#
# COMPACT_ATOMS: atom_id res chain seq x y z
N SER A 1 15.32 30.72 -2.24
CA SER A 1 16.30 29.79 -1.65
C SER A 1 15.58 28.48 -1.50
N ASP A 2 16.05 27.46 -2.20
CA ASP A 2 15.54 26.09 -2.07
C ASP A 2 16.14 25.53 -0.78
N GLU A 3 15.46 25.70 0.35
CA GLU A 3 15.87 25.07 1.61
C GLU A 3 15.62 23.56 1.47
N ARG A 4 16.62 22.87 0.95
CA ARG A 4 16.70 21.41 1.08
C ARG A 4 16.78 21.14 2.58
N LEU A 5 15.72 20.58 3.14
CA LEU A 5 15.72 20.00 4.48
C LEU A 5 16.71 18.84 4.44
N GLU A 6 17.99 19.12 4.72
CA GLU A 6 19.00 18.10 4.90
C GLU A 6 18.91 17.61 6.34
N PHE A 7 18.29 16.44 6.52
CA PHE A 7 18.37 15.72 7.78
C PHE A 7 19.82 15.31 8.03
N LEU A 8 20.30 15.49 9.26
CA LEU A 8 21.68 15.16 9.65
C LEU A 8 21.89 13.65 9.81
N SER A 9 20.81 12.90 10.06
CA SER A 9 20.78 11.44 10.18
C SER A 9 19.34 10.92 10.12
N ASP A 10 19.17 9.60 10.01
CA ASP A 10 17.85 8.95 10.13
C ASP A 10 17.17 9.29 11.47
N GLU A 11 17.96 9.36 12.55
CA GLU A 11 17.44 9.69 13.88
C GLU A 11 16.94 11.14 13.96
N ASP A 12 17.67 12.06 13.33
CA ASP A 12 17.26 13.46 13.20
C ASP A 12 15.96 13.58 12.38
N ALA A 13 15.84 12.83 11.29
CA ALA A 13 14.61 12.80 10.49
C ALA A 13 13.41 12.28 11.30
N ILE A 14 13.60 11.22 12.08
CA ILE A 14 12.55 10.63 12.94
C ILE A 14 12.12 11.60 14.03
N ASN A 15 13.08 12.24 14.72
CA ASN A 15 12.79 13.23 15.75
C ASN A 15 12.06 14.46 15.19
N GLN A 16 12.42 14.92 13.99
CA GLN A 16 11.72 16.02 13.33
C GLN A 16 10.28 15.62 12.95
N LEU A 17 10.05 14.37 12.55
CA LEU A 17 8.71 13.86 12.28
C LEU A 17 7.86 13.81 13.55
N GLU A 18 8.40 13.33 14.67
CA GLU A 18 7.71 13.35 15.98
C GLU A 18 7.37 14.78 16.40
N HIS A 19 8.32 15.71 16.22
CA HIS A 19 8.08 17.11 16.55
C HIS A 19 6.97 17.72 15.70
N LEU A 20 6.92 17.40 14.40
CA LEU A 20 5.84 17.80 13.52
C LEU A 20 4.49 17.28 14.02
N PHE A 21 4.39 16.00 14.38
CA PHE A 21 3.14 15.43 14.89
C PHE A 21 2.66 16.11 16.18
N ASN A 22 3.58 16.42 17.10
CA ASN A 22 3.26 17.16 18.32
C ASN A 22 2.76 18.61 18.04
N GLN A 23 3.19 19.22 16.93
CA GLN A 23 2.73 20.57 16.54
C GLN A 23 1.36 20.59 15.89
N ILE A 24 0.93 19.49 15.24
CA ILE A 24 -0.38 19.39 14.58
C ILE A 24 -1.54 19.54 15.60
N GLY A 25 -1.26 19.32 16.89
CA GLY A 25 -2.19 19.54 18.00
C GLY A 25 -2.90 18.25 18.45
N PRO A 26 -3.93 18.32 19.32
CA PRO A 26 -4.60 17.16 19.91
C PRO A 26 -5.55 16.42 18.94
N THR A 27 -5.28 16.50 17.64
CA THR A 27 -6.05 15.79 16.62
C THR A 27 -5.51 14.38 16.47
N PRO A 28 -6.37 13.35 16.37
CA PRO A 28 -5.93 11.99 16.02
C PRO A 28 -5.09 11.97 14.74
N ILE A 29 -3.98 11.21 14.76
CA ILE A 29 -3.03 11.14 13.64
C ILE A 29 -3.01 9.71 13.10
N LEU A 30 -3.08 9.57 11.78
CA LEU A 30 -2.88 8.31 11.07
C LEU A 30 -1.66 8.42 10.15
N LEU A 31 -0.55 7.75 10.49
CA LEU A 31 0.62 7.64 9.61
C LEU A 31 0.44 6.45 8.67
N ILE A 32 0.34 6.72 7.36
CA ILE A 32 0.24 5.68 6.33
C ILE A 32 1.62 5.45 5.71
N LEU A 33 2.14 4.24 5.80
CA LEU A 33 3.38 3.81 5.16
C LEU A 33 3.02 2.91 3.97
N ASP A 34 3.15 3.42 2.74
CA ASP A 34 2.80 2.67 1.51
C ASP A 34 3.99 1.87 0.97
N ASP A 35 3.72 0.63 0.52
CA ASP A 35 4.70 -0.32 -0.04
C ASP A 35 5.90 -0.60 0.87
N VAL A 36 5.63 -1.02 2.11
CA VAL A 36 6.69 -1.43 3.06
C VAL A 36 7.10 -2.87 2.81
N TRP A 37 8.41 -3.13 2.75
CA TRP A 37 8.99 -4.44 2.43
C TRP A 37 9.40 -5.22 3.69
N PRO A 38 9.46 -6.57 3.64
CA PRO A 38 10.00 -7.37 4.74
C PRO A 38 11.42 -6.94 5.15
N GLY A 39 11.70 -6.90 6.45
CA GLY A 39 12.98 -6.43 6.99
C GLY A 39 12.95 -4.98 7.47
N SER A 40 11.90 -4.21 7.13
CA SER A 40 11.70 -2.83 7.60
C SER A 40 10.99 -2.72 8.95
N GLU A 41 10.73 -3.83 9.65
CA GLU A 41 10.00 -3.84 10.93
C GLU A 41 10.69 -2.96 11.98
N SER A 42 12.02 -2.96 12.01
CA SER A 42 12.80 -2.12 12.95
C SER A 42 12.58 -0.63 12.73
N LEU A 43 12.31 -0.21 11.49
CA LEU A 43 12.01 1.19 11.18
C LEU A 43 10.60 1.56 11.68
N ILE A 44 9.62 0.67 11.51
CA ILE A 44 8.26 0.91 12.00
C ILE A 44 8.25 1.05 13.53
N GLU A 45 9.08 0.28 14.24
CA GLU A 45 9.27 0.44 15.69
C GLU A 45 9.76 1.84 16.08
N LYS A 46 10.60 2.48 15.26
CA LYS A 46 11.08 3.84 15.54
C LYS A 46 10.00 4.92 15.33
N PHE A 47 8.96 4.63 14.56
CA PHE A 47 7.84 5.55 14.35
C PHE A 47 6.78 5.47 15.44
N LYS A 48 6.97 4.65 16.48
CA LYS A 48 6.06 4.53 17.62
C LYS A 48 6.28 5.68 18.60
N PHE A 49 5.73 6.83 18.26
CA PHE A 49 5.75 8.02 19.09
C PHE A 49 4.72 7.93 20.22
N ASP A 50 5.04 8.50 21.37
CA ASP A 50 4.12 8.59 22.52
C ASP A 50 3.16 9.77 22.34
N ILE A 51 2.24 9.63 21.38
CA ILE A 51 1.27 10.66 20.98
C ILE A 51 -0.14 10.10 21.18
N PRO A 52 -1.04 10.82 21.88
CA PRO A 52 -2.43 10.39 22.04
C PRO A 52 -3.15 10.25 20.69
N ASP A 53 -3.97 9.20 20.55
CA ASP A 53 -4.77 8.92 19.35
C ASP A 53 -3.94 8.82 18.04
N TYR A 54 -2.68 8.40 18.16
CA TYR A 54 -1.79 8.12 17.04
C TYR A 54 -1.85 6.66 16.62
N LYS A 55 -2.06 6.44 15.31
CA LYS A 55 -2.05 5.11 14.70
C LYS A 55 -1.13 5.08 13.51
N ILE A 56 -0.50 3.94 13.30
CA ILE A 56 0.22 3.65 12.06
C ILE A 56 -0.67 2.72 11.23
N MET A 57 -0.64 2.91 9.92
CA MET A 57 -1.21 2.00 8.93
C MET A 57 -0.13 1.63 7.92
N VAL A 58 0.18 0.36 7.81
CA VAL A 58 1.17 -0.13 6.83
C VAL A 58 0.43 -0.77 5.67
N THR A 59 0.84 -0.43 4.44
CA THR A 59 0.49 -1.22 3.25
C THR A 59 1.71 -2.01 2.81
N SER A 60 1.53 -3.30 2.56
CA SER A 60 2.59 -4.18 2.09
C SER A 60 2.09 -5.20 1.11
N ARG A 61 2.99 -5.69 0.24
CA ARG A 61 2.75 -6.82 -0.65
C ARG A 61 2.91 -8.17 0.04
N THR A 62 3.48 -8.20 1.24
CA THR A 62 3.78 -9.43 1.97
C THR A 62 3.37 -9.29 3.44
N ALA A 63 2.91 -10.39 4.04
CA ALA A 63 2.51 -10.38 5.43
C ALA A 63 3.70 -10.28 6.39
N PHE A 64 3.61 -9.39 7.36
CA PHE A 64 4.58 -9.30 8.45
C PHE A 64 4.16 -10.22 9.62
N PRO A 65 4.98 -11.21 10.01
CA PRO A 65 4.58 -12.18 11.03
C PRO A 65 4.33 -11.57 12.42
N ARG A 66 4.95 -10.43 12.72
CA ARG A 66 4.98 -9.84 14.06
C ARG A 66 3.72 -9.04 14.42
N PHE A 67 2.83 -8.77 13.47
CA PHE A 67 1.67 -7.90 13.69
C PHE A 67 0.38 -8.71 13.81
N ASN A 68 -0.48 -8.30 14.76
CA ASN A 68 -1.68 -9.05 15.11
C ASN A 68 -2.90 -8.63 14.28
N SER A 69 -2.97 -7.35 13.85
CA SER A 69 -4.04 -6.84 13.00
C SER A 69 -3.60 -6.89 11.54
N LYS A 70 -4.28 -7.70 10.74
CA LYS A 70 -4.00 -7.92 9.32
C LYS A 70 -5.29 -7.89 8.55
N TYR A 71 -5.34 -7.07 7.52
CA TYR A 71 -6.42 -7.09 6.56
C TYR A 71 -5.86 -7.37 5.18
N ASN A 72 -6.10 -8.57 4.66
CA ASN A 72 -5.69 -8.93 3.30
C ASN A 72 -6.68 -8.32 2.31
N LEU A 73 -6.23 -7.33 1.52
CA LEU A 73 -7.02 -6.87 0.38
C LEU A 73 -6.96 -7.94 -0.70
N GLU A 74 -8.11 -8.50 -1.04
CA GLU A 74 -8.23 -9.37 -2.20
C GLU A 74 -8.24 -8.53 -3.48
N PRO A 75 -7.71 -9.07 -4.60
CA PRO A 75 -7.93 -8.47 -5.89
C PRO A 75 -9.44 -8.30 -6.14
N LEU A 76 -9.83 -7.25 -6.86
CA LEU A 76 -11.20 -7.14 -7.32
C LEU A 76 -11.56 -8.36 -8.16
N ASP A 77 -12.76 -8.88 -7.94
CA ASP A 77 -13.28 -9.91 -8.82
C ASP A 77 -13.53 -9.36 -10.23
N HIS A 78 -13.81 -10.24 -11.18
CA HIS A 78 -13.97 -9.85 -12.57
C HIS A 78 -15.09 -8.84 -12.78
N GLU A 79 -16.24 -9.00 -12.10
CA GLU A 79 -17.41 -8.15 -12.27
C GLU A 79 -17.19 -6.77 -11.65
N ASP A 80 -16.60 -6.72 -10.45
CA ASP A 80 -16.23 -5.48 -9.78
C ASP A 80 -15.15 -4.73 -10.55
N ALA A 81 -14.18 -5.44 -11.12
CA ALA A 81 -13.17 -4.84 -11.99
C ALA A 81 -13.80 -4.29 -13.28
N MET A 82 -14.65 -5.06 -13.97
CA MET A 82 -15.39 -4.59 -15.16
C MET A 82 -16.23 -3.35 -14.83
N SER A 83 -16.94 -3.36 -13.70
CA SER A 83 -17.74 -2.23 -13.21
C SER A 83 -16.89 -0.98 -12.97
N LEU A 84 -15.74 -1.12 -12.31
CA LEU A 84 -14.81 -0.02 -12.05
C LEU A 84 -14.29 0.63 -13.33
N PHE A 85 -13.87 -0.19 -14.30
CA PHE A 85 -13.37 0.29 -15.59
C PHE A 85 -14.48 0.93 -16.44
N ARG A 86 -15.67 0.34 -16.48
CA ARG A 86 -16.84 0.96 -17.12
C ARG A 86 -17.12 2.35 -16.53
N HIS A 87 -17.13 2.46 -15.20
CA HIS A 87 -17.38 3.73 -14.52
C HIS A 87 -16.30 4.79 -14.80
N HIS A 88 -15.02 4.42 -14.77
CA HIS A 88 -13.92 5.37 -15.02
C HIS A 88 -13.78 5.72 -16.50
N SER A 89 -14.08 4.79 -17.42
CA SER A 89 -14.09 5.07 -18.85
C SER A 89 -15.14 6.11 -19.24
N ALA A 90 -16.27 6.15 -18.53
CA ALA A 90 -17.31 7.17 -18.70
C ALA A 90 -16.90 8.57 -18.19
N TYR A 91 -15.83 8.67 -17.40
CA TYR A 91 -15.33 9.93 -16.84
C TYR A 91 -14.24 10.60 -17.71
N LEU A 92 -13.68 9.91 -18.70
CA LEU A 92 -12.70 10.44 -19.64
C LEU A 92 -13.35 11.35 -20.69
N GLN A 93 -13.83 12.52 -20.24
CA GLN A 93 -14.10 13.78 -20.95
C GLN A 93 -14.44 13.77 -22.45
N ASP A 94 -15.30 12.85 -22.89
CA ASP A 94 -16.23 13.14 -23.98
C ASP A 94 -17.50 12.32 -23.70
N GLU A 95 -18.66 12.98 -23.64
CA GLU A 95 -19.93 12.46 -23.09
C GLU A 95 -20.52 11.23 -23.84
N SER A 96 -19.76 10.55 -24.69
CA SER A 96 -20.25 9.41 -25.47
C SER A 96 -19.24 8.31 -25.83
N SER A 97 -18.01 8.28 -25.30
CA SER A 97 -17.10 7.16 -25.61
C SER A 97 -17.46 5.93 -24.77
N TYR A 98 -18.57 5.28 -25.09
CA TYR A 98 -18.83 3.90 -24.69
C TYR A 98 -17.64 3.06 -25.16
N ILE A 99 -16.83 2.57 -24.23
CA ILE A 99 -15.79 1.60 -24.52
C ILE A 99 -16.47 0.24 -24.54
N PRO A 100 -16.49 -0.48 -25.68
CA PRO A 100 -17.04 -1.82 -25.72
C PRO A 100 -16.33 -2.73 -24.71
N ASP A 101 -17.11 -3.59 -24.04
CA ASP A 101 -16.61 -4.48 -23.00
C ASP A 101 -15.41 -5.32 -23.46
N GLU A 102 -15.34 -5.71 -24.75
CA GLU A 102 -14.20 -6.45 -25.30
C GLU A 102 -12.84 -5.75 -25.14
N TYR A 103 -12.81 -4.42 -25.11
CA TYR A 103 -11.59 -3.65 -24.90
C TYR A 103 -11.26 -3.56 -23.41
N ILE A 104 -12.28 -3.46 -22.55
CA ILE A 104 -12.11 -3.50 -21.10
C ILE A 104 -11.59 -4.88 -20.69
N GLU A 105 -12.15 -5.96 -21.23
CA GLU A 105 -11.69 -7.34 -21.01
C GLU A 105 -10.23 -7.51 -21.41
N LYS A 106 -9.82 -6.97 -22.58
CA LYS A 106 -8.41 -6.99 -22.98
C LYS A 106 -7.53 -6.23 -22.00
N VAL A 107 -7.93 -5.03 -21.59
CA VAL A 107 -7.17 -4.22 -20.60
C VAL A 107 -7.07 -4.98 -19.27
N LEU A 108 -8.17 -5.52 -18.75
CA LEU A 108 -8.16 -6.33 -17.53
C LEU A 108 -7.22 -7.52 -17.67
N PHE A 109 -7.30 -8.26 -18.77
CA PHE A 109 -6.40 -9.38 -19.04
C PHE A 109 -4.93 -8.95 -19.02
N TYR A 110 -4.58 -7.81 -19.63
CA TYR A 110 -3.23 -7.29 -19.62
C TYR A 110 -2.79 -6.74 -18.26
N CYS A 111 -3.64 -6.00 -17.55
CA CYS A 111 -3.36 -5.48 -16.21
C CYS A 111 -3.10 -6.61 -15.22
N VAL A 112 -3.98 -7.61 -15.22
CA VAL A 112 -3.86 -8.81 -14.40
C VAL A 112 -2.58 -9.57 -14.75
N LYS A 113 -2.31 -9.81 -16.06
CA LYS A 113 -1.09 -10.48 -16.52
C LYS A 113 0.20 -9.72 -16.16
N LEU A 114 0.21 -8.39 -16.28
CA LEU A 114 1.37 -7.55 -15.95
C LEU A 114 1.64 -7.55 -14.44
N CYS A 115 0.59 -7.42 -13.63
CA CYS A 115 0.70 -7.54 -12.18
C CYS A 115 1.24 -8.92 -11.76
N TYR A 116 0.80 -10.00 -12.41
CA TYR A 116 1.35 -11.34 -12.17
C TYR A 116 2.82 -11.47 -12.58
N SER A 117 3.24 -10.94 -13.73
CA SER A 117 4.63 -11.09 -14.18
C SER A 117 5.63 -10.30 -13.32
N THR A 118 5.29 -9.07 -12.92
CA THR A 118 6.21 -8.24 -12.10
C THR A 118 6.35 -8.75 -10.67
N MET A 119 5.32 -9.41 -10.13
CA MET A 119 5.34 -9.94 -8.76
C MET A 119 6.12 -11.28 -8.67
N LEU A 120 6.06 -12.12 -9.71
CA LEU A 120 6.83 -13.37 -9.79
C LEU A 120 8.35 -13.11 -9.86
N ASP A 121 8.79 -12.05 -10.54
CA ASP A 121 10.21 -11.71 -10.64
C ASP A 121 10.79 -11.18 -9.31
N THR A 122 9.96 -10.62 -8.42
CA THR A 122 10.39 -10.21 -7.07
C THR A 122 10.40 -11.35 -6.04
N CYS A 123 9.78 -12.49 -6.36
CA CYS A 123 9.80 -13.69 -5.52
C CYS A 123 10.73 -14.76 -6.12
N SER A 124 12.03 -14.50 -6.14
CA SER A 124 13.00 -15.58 -6.38
C SER A 124 13.18 -16.42 -5.10
N PRO A 125 13.14 -17.77 -5.20
CA PRO A 125 12.77 -18.64 -4.09
C PRO A 125 13.98 -19.07 -3.27
N ASN A 126 14.02 -18.68 -2.00
CA ASN A 126 14.83 -19.37 -0.99
C ASN A 126 14.02 -19.55 0.29
N ARG A 127 12.99 -20.40 0.21
CA ARG A 127 12.55 -21.34 1.26
C ARG A 127 11.33 -22.10 0.74
N GLU A 128 11.37 -23.40 0.94
CA GLU A 128 10.34 -24.36 0.54
C GLU A 128 8.95 -23.96 1.06
N GLY A 129 8.00 -23.84 0.14
CA GLY A 129 6.60 -23.54 0.42
C GLY A 129 5.92 -23.10 -0.86
N LEU A 130 5.18 -24.01 -1.52
CA LEU A 130 4.31 -23.64 -2.63
C LEU A 130 3.23 -22.67 -2.12
N TYR A 131 3.31 -21.40 -2.51
CA TYR A 131 2.21 -20.45 -2.29
C TYR A 131 1.26 -20.51 -3.48
N SER A 132 -0.03 -20.64 -3.18
CA SER A 132 -1.13 -20.64 -4.16
C SER A 132 -1.15 -19.31 -4.92
N THR A 133 -1.48 -19.37 -6.21
CA THR A 133 -1.56 -18.23 -7.14
C THR A 133 -2.54 -17.12 -6.73
N ASP A 134 -3.39 -17.39 -5.74
CA ASP A 134 -4.41 -16.47 -5.23
C ASP A 134 -3.87 -15.43 -4.24
N GLN A 135 -2.62 -15.54 -3.78
CA GLN A 135 -2.05 -14.64 -2.76
C GLN A 135 -1.35 -13.40 -3.33
N VAL A 136 -1.15 -13.33 -4.65
CA VAL A 136 -0.09 -12.50 -5.26
C VAL A 136 -0.56 -11.09 -5.67
N VAL A 137 -1.73 -10.63 -5.22
CA VAL A 137 -2.06 -9.18 -5.21
C VAL A 137 -2.71 -8.83 -3.89
N SER A 138 -2.05 -9.19 -2.78
CA SER A 138 -2.53 -8.81 -1.46
C SER A 138 -1.82 -7.52 -1.03
N ARG A 139 -2.52 -6.39 -1.06
CA ARG A 139 -2.11 -5.24 -0.24
C ARG A 139 -2.65 -5.50 1.15
N GLN A 140 -1.77 -5.68 2.13
CA GLN A 140 -2.21 -5.88 3.49
C GLN A 140 -2.32 -4.54 4.19
N ILE A 141 -3.42 -4.27 4.89
CA ILE A 141 -3.52 -3.14 5.81
C ILE A 141 -3.23 -3.65 7.22
N GLU A 142 -2.29 -3.00 7.90
CA GLU A 142 -1.93 -3.32 9.29
C GLU A 142 -2.10 -2.08 10.15
N THR A 143 -3.00 -2.14 11.14
CA THR A 143 -3.25 -1.05 12.08
C THR A 143 -2.53 -1.30 13.40
N TRP A 144 -2.06 -0.23 14.00
CA TRP A 144 -1.39 -0.24 15.30
C TRP A 144 -2.25 0.53 16.31
N ASP A 145 -2.80 -0.18 17.29
CA ASP A 145 -3.51 0.41 18.44
C ASP A 145 -2.63 0.24 19.68
N TYR A 146 -2.32 1.35 20.36
CA TYR A 146 -1.56 1.39 21.62
C TYR A 146 -2.43 1.90 22.76
#